data_AF-A0A4Y2FL64-F1
#
_entry.id   AF-A0A4Y2FL64-F1
#
_cell.length_a   1.000
_cell.length_b   1.000
_cell.length_c   1.000
_cell.angle_alpha   90.00
_cell.angle_beta   90.00
_cell.angle_gamma   90.00
#
_symmetry.space_group_name_H-M   'P 1'
#
loop_
_entity.id
_entity.type
_entity.pdbx_description
1 polymer ?
#
loop_
_entity_poly.entity_id
_entity_poly.type
_entity_poly.pdbx_seq_one_letter_code
_entity_poly.pdbx_strand_id
1 'polypeptide(L)'
;MYALRLASCVYTSDRISGYFWHITDTHVDQNYSRTGNAQNMCHEDLNISESKANNVSDNGLYGNYLCDSPQYLINATVLSMKYIQSTPDFIIWTGDNLAHIEDLDVGWDITLESIRNTTLLLTSTFPNVPILPSIGNHDSFPPNILPTDNTTSNIYKGYLEKGRWKDLINESEWSTFVQ
;
A
#
# COMPACT_ATOMS: atom_id res chain seq x y z
N MET A 1 -4.51 -44.33 -55.34
CA MET A 1 -4.29 -44.61 -53.91
C MET A 1 -4.46 -43.29 -53.17
N TYR A 2 -5.63 -43.08 -52.55
CA TYR A 2 -5.94 -41.87 -51.79
C TYR A 2 -5.37 -42.02 -50.38
N ALA A 3 -4.59 -41.05 -49.93
CA ALA A 3 -4.26 -40.90 -48.51
C ALA A 3 -4.78 -39.54 -48.06
N LEU A 4 -5.99 -39.54 -47.52
CA LEU A 4 -6.53 -38.43 -46.75
C LEU A 4 -5.82 -38.44 -45.38
N ARG A 5 -4.89 -37.51 -45.16
CA ARG A 5 -4.37 -37.25 -43.80
C ARG A 5 -5.24 -36.19 -43.15
N LEU A 6 -6.19 -36.65 -42.33
CA LEU A 6 -6.78 -35.82 -41.29
C LEU A 6 -5.84 -35.87 -40.08
N ALA A 7 -5.02 -34.84 -39.92
CA ALA A 7 -4.37 -34.56 -38.65
C ALA A 7 -5.13 -33.40 -38.00
N SER A 8 -6.21 -33.71 -37.31
CA SER A 8 -6.77 -32.78 -36.32
C SER A 8 -5.89 -32.83 -35.09
N CYS A 9 -4.83 -32.02 -35.07
CA CYS A 9 -4.23 -31.62 -33.82
C CYS A 9 -5.13 -30.53 -33.23
N VAL A 10 -6.13 -30.93 -32.44
CA VAL A 10 -6.70 -30.00 -31.48
C VAL A 10 -5.69 -29.89 -30.35
N TYR A 11 -4.80 -28.90 -30.42
CA TYR A 11 -4.07 -28.45 -29.25
C TYR A 11 -5.10 -27.75 -28.34
N THR A 12 -5.63 -28.44 -27.34
CA THR A 12 -6.20 -27.77 -26.18
C THR A 12 -5.22 -27.91 -25.02
N SER A 13 -4.29 -26.96 -24.88
CA SER A 13 -3.69 -26.69 -23.58
C SER A 13 -3.14 -25.27 -23.48
N ASP A 14 -3.90 -24.27 -23.92
CA ASP A 14 -3.73 -22.95 -23.31
C ASP A 14 -4.28 -23.06 -21.89
N ARG A 15 -3.42 -23.41 -20.94
CA ARG A 15 -3.72 -23.13 -19.53
C ARG A 15 -3.77 -21.62 -19.43
N ILE A 16 -4.99 -21.06 -19.41
CA ILE A 16 -5.21 -19.67 -19.05
C ILE A 16 -4.85 -19.58 -17.56
N SER A 17 -3.61 -19.23 -17.28
CA SER A 17 -3.14 -18.93 -15.93
C SER A 17 -3.36 -17.44 -15.69
N GLY A 18 -4.20 -17.12 -14.71
CA GLY A 18 -4.34 -15.77 -14.20
C GLY A 18 -3.27 -15.45 -13.17
N TYR A 19 -2.96 -14.18 -13.02
CA TYR A 19 -1.99 -13.65 -12.05
C TYR A 19 -2.59 -12.47 -11.32
N PHE A 20 -2.39 -12.41 -10.01
CA PHE A 20 -2.72 -11.23 -9.23
C PHE A 20 -1.57 -10.93 -8.26
N TRP A 21 -1.44 -9.66 -7.90
CA TRP A 21 -0.58 -9.28 -6.78
C TRP A 21 -1.42 -9.14 -5.51
N HIS A 22 -0.82 -9.49 -4.37
CA HIS A 22 -1.37 -9.17 -3.05
C HIS A 22 -0.34 -8.34 -2.30
N ILE A 23 -0.72 -7.12 -1.92
CA ILE A 23 0.07 -6.20 -1.10
C ILE A 23 -0.68 -5.90 0.20
N THR A 24 0.04 -5.81 1.31
CA THR A 24 -0.52 -5.60 2.65
C THR A 24 0.53 -5.00 3.56
N ASP A 25 0.11 -4.38 4.66
CA ASP A 25 0.95 -4.00 5.80
C ASP A 25 2.19 -3.20 5.37
N THR A 26 1.98 -2.22 4.47
CA THR A 26 3.10 -1.43 3.96
C THR A 26 3.74 -0.59 5.05
N HIS A 27 2.95 -0.13 6.05
CA HIS A 27 3.38 0.71 7.17
C HIS A 27 4.49 1.69 6.77
N VAL A 28 4.14 2.61 5.87
CA VAL A 28 5.12 3.58 5.36
C VAL A 28 5.38 4.62 6.44
N ASP A 29 6.64 4.71 6.83
CA ASP A 29 7.12 5.72 7.75
C ASP A 29 7.74 6.89 6.98
N GLN A 30 7.04 8.03 7.00
CA GLN A 30 7.49 9.26 6.34
C GLN A 30 8.66 9.92 7.06
N ASN A 31 8.87 9.59 8.34
CA ASN A 31 9.92 10.13 9.20
C ASN A 31 11.11 9.19 9.35
N TYR A 32 11.12 8.06 8.62
CA TYR A 32 12.25 7.14 8.60
C TYR A 32 13.54 7.87 8.21
N SER A 33 14.54 7.82 9.09
CA SER A 33 15.87 8.36 8.85
C SER A 33 16.92 7.27 8.93
N ARG A 34 17.83 7.25 7.95
CA ARG A 34 18.99 6.34 7.95
C ARG A 34 19.95 6.61 9.10
N THR A 35 19.93 7.83 9.62
CA THR A 35 20.74 8.29 10.75
C THR A 35 19.91 8.50 12.01
N GLY A 36 18.63 8.12 12.00
CA GLY A 36 17.74 8.17 13.15
C GLY A 36 18.00 7.08 14.16
N ASN A 37 17.37 7.19 15.32
CA ASN A 37 17.53 6.24 16.41
C ASN A 37 16.62 5.02 16.20
N ALA A 38 17.21 3.83 16.00
CA ALA A 38 16.45 2.61 15.75
C ALA A 38 15.54 2.19 16.92
N GLN A 39 15.83 2.64 18.15
CA GLN A 39 14.95 2.42 19.31
C GLN A 39 13.82 3.44 19.39
N ASN A 40 13.84 4.45 18.53
CA ASN A 40 12.80 5.47 18.38
C ASN A 40 12.27 5.46 16.94
N MET A 41 11.85 4.28 16.46
CA MET A 41 11.27 4.09 15.12
C MET A 41 12.14 4.57 13.94
N CYS A 42 13.46 4.64 14.13
CA CYS A 42 14.40 5.22 13.16
C CYS A 42 14.15 6.70 12.86
N HIS A 43 13.45 7.44 13.74
CA HIS A 43 13.24 8.87 13.60
C HIS A 43 14.46 9.64 14.12
N GLU A 44 14.62 10.88 13.66
CA GLU A 44 15.68 11.75 14.14
C GLU A 44 15.36 12.28 15.54
N ASP A 45 16.29 12.13 16.47
CA ASP A 45 16.16 12.71 17.80
C ASP A 45 16.56 14.20 17.74
N LEU A 46 15.57 15.10 17.73
CA LEU A 46 15.78 16.57 17.68
C LEU A 46 16.60 17.14 18.85
N ASN A 47 16.86 16.34 19.90
CA ASN A 47 17.56 16.74 21.12
C ASN A 47 18.98 16.14 21.27
N ILE A 48 19.49 15.44 20.25
CA ILE A 48 20.84 14.88 20.29
C ILE A 48 21.86 15.90 19.77
N SER A 49 22.89 16.21 20.57
CA SER A 49 24.02 17.02 20.12
C SER A 49 24.78 16.33 18.98
N GLU A 50 25.27 17.08 17.98
CA GLU A 50 26.05 16.57 16.83
C GLU A 50 27.14 15.54 17.21
N SER A 51 27.71 15.65 18.41
CA SER A 51 28.73 14.74 18.94
C SER A 51 28.25 13.30 19.21
N LYS A 52 26.94 13.06 19.40
CA LYS A 52 26.34 11.72 19.56
C LYS A 52 25.81 11.15 18.24
N ALA A 53 25.52 12.01 17.25
CA ALA A 53 25.07 11.59 15.91
C ALA A 53 26.13 10.73 15.19
N ASN A 54 27.41 10.92 15.50
CA ASN A 54 28.53 10.19 14.89
C ASN A 54 28.64 8.70 15.29
N ASN A 55 27.79 8.19 16.18
CA ASN A 55 27.77 6.78 16.60
C ASN A 55 26.49 6.03 16.21
N VAL A 56 25.61 6.64 15.40
CA VAL A 56 24.38 5.97 14.96
C VAL A 56 24.71 5.03 13.80
N SER A 57 24.41 3.74 13.97
CA SER A 57 24.49 2.76 12.89
C SER A 57 23.49 3.10 11.80
N ASP A 58 23.92 3.10 10.54
CA ASP A 58 23.05 3.28 9.39
C ASP A 58 21.88 2.29 9.43
N ASN A 59 20.66 2.80 9.50
CA ASN A 59 19.44 1.98 9.52
C ASN A 59 19.17 1.30 8.18
N GLY A 60 19.89 1.67 7.11
CA GLY A 60 19.81 1.05 5.80
C GLY A 60 18.82 1.73 4.86
N LEU A 61 19.06 1.60 3.55
CA LEU A 61 18.18 2.19 2.54
C LEU A 61 16.82 1.50 2.45
N TYR A 62 16.77 0.21 2.78
CA TYR A 62 15.59 -0.65 2.67
C TYR A 62 14.91 -0.92 4.01
N GLY A 63 15.37 -0.32 5.11
CA GLY A 63 14.77 -0.49 6.42
C GLY A 63 15.68 -1.16 7.45
N ASN A 64 15.21 -1.10 8.69
CA ASN A 64 15.79 -1.71 9.88
C ASN A 64 14.70 -2.58 10.54
N TYR A 65 15.05 -3.73 11.11
CA TYR A 65 14.09 -4.65 11.73
C TYR A 65 13.38 -4.08 12.97
N LEU A 66 13.84 -2.95 13.51
CA LEU A 66 13.23 -2.24 14.63
C LEU A 66 12.25 -1.14 14.20
N CYS A 67 12.09 -0.92 12.89
CA CYS A 67 11.39 0.24 12.36
C CYS A 67 10.40 -0.16 11.27
N ASP A 68 9.46 0.73 11.00
CA ASP A 68 8.54 0.60 9.88
C ASP A 68 9.21 0.91 8.53
N SER A 69 8.47 0.68 7.44
CA SER A 69 9.03 0.67 6.10
C SER A 69 9.39 2.08 5.63
N PRO A 70 10.64 2.33 5.17
CA PRO A 70 10.92 3.56 4.44
C PRO A 70 10.15 3.59 3.12
N GLN A 71 9.75 4.79 2.66
CA GLN A 71 9.13 4.99 1.35
C GLN A 71 9.95 4.35 0.21
N TYR A 72 11.28 4.33 0.34
CA TYR A 72 12.17 3.73 -0.65
C TYR A 72 11.91 2.21 -0.83
N LEU A 73 11.71 1.47 0.28
CA LEU A 73 11.39 0.04 0.22
C LEU A 73 10.09 -0.18 -0.54
N ILE A 74 9.04 0.58 -0.21
CA ILE A 74 7.72 0.44 -0.84
C ILE A 74 7.76 0.78 -2.33
N ASN A 75 8.47 1.85 -2.72
CA ASN A 75 8.68 2.18 -4.13
C ASN A 75 9.43 1.07 -4.87
N ALA A 76 10.52 0.55 -4.30
CA ALA A 76 11.29 -0.53 -4.90
C ALA A 76 10.45 -1.81 -5.07
N THR A 77 9.60 -2.14 -4.09
CA THR A 77 8.67 -3.27 -4.15
C THR A 77 7.66 -3.12 -5.28
N VAL A 78 6.96 -1.99 -5.36
CA VAL A 78 5.93 -1.76 -6.40
C VAL A 78 6.54 -1.72 -7.81
N LEU A 79 7.74 -1.13 -7.96
CA LEU A 79 8.48 -1.16 -9.23
C LEU A 79 8.93 -2.59 -9.60
N SER A 80 9.32 -3.39 -8.62
CA SER A 80 9.70 -4.79 -8.84
C SER A 80 8.50 -5.65 -9.24
N MET A 81 7.34 -5.44 -8.62
CA MET A 81 6.07 -6.06 -9.03
C MET A 81 5.81 -5.78 -10.51
N LYS A 82 5.93 -4.50 -10.92
CA LYS A 82 5.74 -4.09 -12.32
C LYS A 82 6.73 -4.75 -13.26
N TYR A 83 7.99 -4.86 -12.86
CA TYR A 83 9.03 -5.51 -13.65
C TYR A 83 8.76 -7.02 -13.85
N ILE A 84 8.30 -7.71 -12.80
CA ILE A 84 8.06 -9.16 -12.82
C ILE A 84 6.78 -9.51 -13.60
N GLN A 85 5.66 -8.85 -13.27
CA GLN A 85 4.38 -9.04 -13.93
C GLN A 85 3.72 -7.67 -14.09
N SER A 86 3.83 -7.12 -15.30
CA SER A 86 3.39 -5.76 -15.60
C SER A 86 1.90 -5.62 -15.88
N THR A 87 1.23 -6.75 -16.19
CA THR A 87 -0.19 -6.86 -16.55
C THR A 87 -0.85 -8.02 -15.79
N PRO A 88 -0.86 -7.99 -14.44
CA PRO A 88 -1.70 -8.92 -13.68
C PRO A 88 -3.18 -8.64 -13.96
N ASP A 89 -4.04 -9.62 -13.71
CA ASP A 89 -5.48 -9.48 -13.90
C ASP A 89 -6.09 -8.47 -12.91
N PHE A 90 -5.55 -8.40 -11.69
CA PHE A 90 -5.91 -7.44 -10.66
C PHE A 90 -4.85 -7.39 -9.54
N ILE A 91 -5.01 -6.45 -8.61
CA ILE A 91 -4.22 -6.31 -7.39
C ILE A 91 -5.17 -6.31 -6.19
N ILE A 92 -4.89 -7.13 -5.18
CA ILE A 92 -5.51 -7.03 -3.86
C ILE A 92 -4.58 -6.22 -2.97
N TRP A 93 -5.11 -5.20 -2.30
CA TRP A 93 -4.38 -4.38 -1.33
C TRP A 93 -5.13 -4.35 0.00
N THR A 94 -4.59 -5.02 1.02
CA THR A 94 -5.33 -5.23 2.29
C THR A 94 -5.02 -4.23 3.40
N GLY A 95 -4.60 -3.01 3.05
CA GLY A 95 -4.49 -1.91 4.00
C GLY A 95 -3.20 -1.87 4.81
N ASP A 96 -3.28 -1.19 5.96
CA ASP A 96 -2.19 -0.90 6.91
C ASP A 96 -1.05 -0.08 6.27
N ASN A 97 -1.41 1.16 5.94
CA ASN A 97 -0.52 2.09 5.23
C ASN A 97 0.28 2.98 6.16
N LEU A 98 -0.32 3.40 7.27
CA LEU A 98 0.31 4.30 8.21
C LEU A 98 1.25 3.52 9.13
N ALA A 99 2.44 4.08 9.39
CA ALA A 99 3.38 3.53 10.37
C ALA A 99 2.79 3.49 11.79
N HIS A 100 3.42 2.71 12.65
CA HIS A 100 3.19 2.63 14.09
C HIS A 100 3.80 3.85 14.77
N ILE A 101 3.04 4.94 14.83
CA ILE A 101 3.48 6.21 15.42
C ILE A 101 2.68 6.52 16.68
N GLU A 102 3.40 6.89 17.75
CA GLU A 102 2.81 7.20 19.07
C GLU A 102 2.36 8.68 19.20
N ASP A 103 2.61 9.50 18.17
CA ASP A 103 2.37 10.94 18.23
C ASP A 103 0.88 11.31 18.14
N LEU A 104 0.49 12.32 18.91
CA LEU A 104 -0.88 12.86 18.97
C LEU A 104 -1.21 13.76 17.77
N ASP A 105 -0.20 14.20 17.02
CA ASP A 105 -0.36 15.03 15.82
C ASP A 105 -0.83 14.22 14.60
N VAL A 106 -0.96 12.90 14.76
CA VAL A 106 -1.52 12.00 13.75
C VAL A 106 -3.03 12.13 13.81
N GLY A 107 -3.67 12.46 12.71
CA GLY A 107 -5.13 12.55 12.62
C GLY A 107 -5.65 11.95 11.31
N TRP A 108 -6.97 12.00 11.11
CA TRP A 108 -7.61 11.50 9.89
C TRP A 108 -7.00 12.06 8.60
N ASP A 109 -6.50 13.29 8.60
CA ASP A 109 -5.86 13.87 7.41
C ASP A 109 -4.56 13.15 7.02
N ILE A 110 -3.70 12.82 7.99
CA ILE A 110 -2.44 12.08 7.75
C ILE A 110 -2.74 10.63 7.39
N THR A 111 -3.70 9.99 8.07
CA THR A 111 -4.13 8.63 7.74
C THR A 111 -4.63 8.53 6.30
N LEU A 112 -5.53 9.43 5.89
CA LEU A 112 -6.07 9.47 4.54
C LEU A 112 -5.03 9.90 3.50
N GLU A 113 -4.04 10.72 3.87
CA GLU A 113 -2.90 11.03 3.02
C GLU A 113 -2.01 9.81 2.77
N SER A 114 -1.74 8.99 3.79
CA SER A 114 -0.98 7.74 3.61
C SER A 114 -1.68 6.80 2.62
N ILE A 115 -2.99 6.61 2.79
CA ILE A 115 -3.82 5.82 1.87
C ILE A 115 -3.80 6.42 0.46
N ARG A 116 -3.92 7.75 0.33
CA ARG A 116 -3.83 8.45 -0.95
C ARG A 116 -2.51 8.18 -1.64
N ASN A 117 -1.40 8.23 -0.90
CA ASN A 117 -0.06 8.01 -1.46
C ASN A 117 0.08 6.58 -1.99
N THR A 118 -0.41 5.57 -1.28
CA THR A 118 -0.45 4.18 -1.77
C THR A 118 -1.35 4.05 -3.00
N THR A 119 -2.55 4.64 -2.99
CA THR A 119 -3.44 4.66 -4.15
C THR A 119 -2.74 5.25 -5.38
N LEU A 120 -2.06 6.40 -5.24
CA LEU A 120 -1.35 7.05 -6.33
C LEU A 120 -0.14 6.25 -6.82
N LEU A 121 0.62 5.62 -5.92
CA LEU A 121 1.74 4.76 -6.28
C LEU A 121 1.28 3.56 -7.12
N LEU A 122 0.21 2.88 -6.68
CA LEU A 122 -0.32 1.71 -7.39
C LEU A 122 -0.96 2.09 -8.73
N THR A 123 -1.82 3.12 -8.76
CA THR A 123 -2.51 3.55 -9.99
C THR A 123 -1.56 4.13 -11.03
N SER A 124 -0.52 4.88 -10.62
CA SER A 124 0.48 5.39 -11.57
C SER A 124 1.36 4.27 -12.13
N THR A 125 1.65 3.23 -11.35
CA THR A 125 2.46 2.09 -11.79
C THR A 125 1.65 1.09 -12.64
N PHE A 126 0.36 0.93 -12.33
CA PHE A 126 -0.55 -0.02 -12.97
C PHE A 126 -1.85 0.65 -13.46
N PRO A 127 -1.77 1.55 -14.47
CA PRO A 127 -2.89 2.43 -14.85
C PRO A 127 -4.15 1.74 -15.40
N ASN A 128 -4.06 0.48 -15.82
CA ASN A 128 -5.17 -0.27 -16.41
C ASN A 128 -5.46 -1.59 -15.67
N VAL A 129 -4.96 -1.72 -14.44
CA VAL A 129 -5.15 -2.94 -13.63
C VAL A 129 -6.15 -2.61 -12.52
N PRO A 130 -7.23 -3.38 -12.37
CA PRO A 130 -8.14 -3.25 -11.23
C PRO A 130 -7.39 -3.42 -9.90
N ILE A 131 -7.58 -2.48 -8.96
CA ILE A 131 -7.03 -2.56 -7.61
C ILE A 131 -8.20 -2.65 -6.64
N LEU A 132 -8.18 -3.67 -5.79
CA LEU A 132 -9.21 -3.98 -4.81
C LEU A 132 -8.67 -3.69 -3.41
N PRO A 133 -8.96 -2.51 -2.83
CA PRO A 133 -8.49 -2.15 -1.50
C PRO A 133 -9.39 -2.73 -0.40
N SER A 134 -8.81 -2.97 0.78
CA SER A 134 -9.54 -3.07 2.04
C SER A 134 -8.90 -2.18 3.10
N ILE A 135 -9.69 -1.80 4.11
CA ILE A 135 -9.24 -0.94 5.22
C ILE A 135 -8.54 -1.82 6.26
N GLY A 136 -7.29 -1.48 6.59
CA GLY A 136 -6.56 -2.08 7.70
C GLY A 136 -6.86 -1.39 9.04
N ASN A 137 -6.39 -1.95 10.16
CA ASN A 137 -6.64 -1.35 11.48
C ASN A 137 -5.81 -0.09 11.71
N HIS A 138 -4.65 0.07 11.07
CA HIS A 138 -3.85 1.31 11.09
C HIS A 138 -4.29 2.36 10.05
N ASP A 139 -5.24 2.02 9.19
CA ASP A 139 -5.88 2.96 8.27
C ASP A 139 -7.00 3.77 8.94
N SER A 140 -7.00 3.84 10.28
CA SER A 140 -7.99 4.54 11.08
C SER A 140 -7.32 5.47 12.11
N PHE A 141 -8.07 6.47 12.57
CA PHE A 141 -7.62 7.33 13.66
C PHE A 141 -8.71 7.50 14.75
N PRO A 142 -8.41 7.18 16.03
CA PRO A 142 -7.21 6.46 16.49
C PRO A 142 -7.09 5.05 15.86
N PRO A 143 -5.90 4.43 15.82
CA PRO A 143 -5.74 3.08 15.27
C PRO A 143 -6.66 2.06 15.94
N ASN A 144 -7.08 1.05 15.17
CA ASN A 144 -8.01 -0.01 15.56
C ASN A 144 -9.46 0.45 15.80
N ILE A 145 -9.80 1.72 15.52
CA ILE A 145 -11.13 2.27 15.75
C ILE A 145 -11.73 2.69 14.41
N LEU A 146 -12.53 1.80 13.83
CA LEU A 146 -13.39 2.13 12.72
C LEU A 146 -14.74 2.62 13.24
N PRO A 147 -15.13 3.89 12.97
CA PRO A 147 -16.36 4.45 13.47
C PRO A 147 -17.58 3.74 12.85
N THR A 148 -18.64 3.61 13.65
CA THR A 148 -19.91 2.96 13.27
C THR A 148 -21.14 3.80 13.61
N ASP A 149 -20.96 5.05 14.06
CA ASP A 149 -22.06 5.96 14.44
C ASP A 149 -22.40 6.97 13.31
N ASN A 150 -23.31 7.92 13.52
CA ASN A 150 -23.70 8.87 12.47
C ASN A 150 -22.56 9.80 11.96
N THR A 151 -21.40 9.85 12.62
CA THR A 151 -20.20 10.57 12.11
C THR A 151 -19.40 9.76 11.08
N THR A 152 -19.69 8.45 10.97
CA THR A 152 -19.14 7.48 10.02
C THR A 152 -19.17 7.98 8.58
N SER A 153 -20.30 8.53 8.10
CA SER A 153 -20.43 8.86 6.66
C SER A 153 -19.35 9.83 6.15
N ASN A 154 -18.89 10.79 6.95
CA ASN A 154 -17.86 11.74 6.52
C ASN A 154 -16.46 11.13 6.49
N ILE A 155 -16.16 10.23 7.44
CA ILE A 155 -14.86 9.54 7.49
C ILE A 155 -14.75 8.55 6.33
N TYR A 156 -15.81 7.80 6.06
CA TYR A 156 -15.77 6.83 4.97
C TYR A 156 -15.77 7.49 3.58
N LYS A 157 -16.45 8.64 3.44
CA LYS A 157 -16.26 9.54 2.29
C LYS A 157 -14.81 9.98 2.14
N GLY A 158 -14.09 10.14 3.24
CA GLY A 158 -12.66 10.41 3.27
C GLY A 158 -11.83 9.39 2.48
N TYR A 159 -12.07 8.08 2.60
CA TYR A 159 -11.35 7.08 1.79
C TYR A 159 -11.65 7.24 0.29
N LEU A 160 -12.91 7.50 -0.07
CA LEU A 160 -13.30 7.72 -1.47
C LEU A 160 -12.67 9.00 -2.04
N GLU A 161 -12.78 10.12 -1.33
CA GLU A 161 -12.39 11.44 -1.81
C GLU A 161 -10.91 11.75 -1.59
N LYS A 162 -10.45 11.71 -0.34
CA LYS A 162 -9.06 12.04 0.04
C LYS A 162 -8.13 10.86 -0.23
N GLY A 163 -8.53 9.64 0.15
CA GLY A 163 -7.80 8.40 -0.12
C GLY A 163 -7.83 7.96 -1.60
N ARG A 164 -8.64 8.65 -2.42
CA ARG A 164 -8.78 8.47 -3.88
C ARG A 164 -9.36 7.11 -4.30
N TRP A 165 -10.07 6.41 -3.43
CA TRP A 165 -10.70 5.13 -3.79
C TRP A 165 -11.84 5.25 -4.80
N LYS A 166 -12.37 6.47 -5.02
CA LYS A 166 -13.28 6.74 -6.14
C LYS A 166 -12.66 6.45 -7.52
N ASP A 167 -11.32 6.41 -7.61
CA ASP A 167 -10.62 6.05 -8.85
C ASP A 167 -10.48 4.53 -9.02
N LEU A 168 -10.71 3.77 -7.94
CA LEU A 168 -10.55 2.31 -7.89
C LEU A 168 -11.89 1.58 -7.92
N ILE A 169 -12.91 2.14 -7.28
CA ILE A 169 -14.21 1.53 -7.03
C ILE A 169 -15.27 2.20 -7.91
N ASN A 170 -16.14 1.42 -8.53
CA ASN A 170 -17.26 1.94 -9.33
C ASN A 170 -18.25 2.73 -8.47
N GLU A 171 -18.82 3.79 -9.06
CA GLU A 171 -19.77 4.70 -8.38
C GLU A 171 -21.01 3.99 -7.80
N SER A 172 -21.47 2.89 -8.43
CA SER A 172 -22.58 2.07 -7.91
C SER A 172 -22.31 1.49 -6.53
N GLU A 173 -21.04 1.20 -6.21
CA GLU A 173 -20.64 0.54 -4.98
C GLU A 173 -20.35 1.53 -3.85
N TRP A 174 -20.14 2.82 -4.16
CA TRP A 174 -19.79 3.84 -3.16
C TRP A 174 -20.84 3.94 -2.05
N SER A 175 -22.10 3.69 -2.37
CA SER A 175 -23.22 3.73 -1.42
C SER A 175 -23.03 2.77 -0.24
N THR A 176 -22.33 1.65 -0.41
CA THR A 176 -22.07 0.68 0.66
C THR A 176 -20.92 1.09 1.59
N PHE A 177 -20.04 1.99 1.13
CA PHE A 177 -18.95 2.54 1.93
C PHE A 177 -19.40 3.69 2.84
N VAL A 178 -20.40 4.48 2.41
CA VAL A 178 -20.74 5.77 3.05
C VAL A 178 -22.05 5.75 3.87
N GLN A 179 -22.64 4.57 4.05
CA GLN A 179 -23.88 4.34 4.79
C GLN A 179 -23.70 4.45 6.30
#